data_AF-A0A1V2B338-F1
#
_entry.id   AF-A0A1V2B338-F1
#
_cell.length_a   1.000
_cell.length_b   1.000
_cell.length_c   1.000
_cell.angle_alpha   90.00
_cell.angle_beta   90.00
_cell.angle_gamma   90.00
#
_symmetry.space_group_name_H-M   'P 1'
#
loop_
_entity.id
_entity.type
_entity.pdbx_description
1 polymer ?
#
loop_
_entity_poly.entity_id
_entity_poly.type
_entity_poly.pdbx_seq_one_letter_code
_entity_poly.pdbx_strand_id
1 'polypeptide(L)'
;MCFSATASFSAGVVLAIIGVATFKKVKHSSQIMFAAIPLIFAVQQSAEGVLWLSLPNPAYLATQVSFTYIFLFFAQVVWPIWVPVAILLLEEEAGRKRMGRYLVAAGLIVGVYFAWCLIKYPVKADIVGYHIAYKLDFPPSLRKYGIVLYALATVVSPFFSPIKRIWMLGLAILISYIISAMFYEHYILSVWCFFASIISIAVYAIMTEMDRNYTAGKSLYAAPMPVFKVQKLKNKK
;
A
#
# COMPACT_ATOMS: atom_id res chain seq x y z
N MET A 1 13.04 6.54 -4.76
CA MET A 1 11.71 6.78 -5.37
C MET A 1 11.40 8.27 -5.25
N CYS A 2 10.49 8.84 -6.03
CA CYS A 2 9.92 10.20 -5.81
C CYS A 2 10.76 11.41 -6.27
N PHE A 3 12.01 11.22 -6.71
CA PHE A 3 12.90 12.32 -7.14
C PHE A 3 13.22 12.34 -8.64
N SER A 4 12.95 11.25 -9.35
CA SER A 4 13.20 11.12 -10.79
C SER A 4 12.50 9.89 -11.38
N ALA A 5 12.35 9.85 -12.70
CA ALA A 5 11.84 8.68 -13.43
C ALA A 5 12.64 7.41 -13.09
N THR A 6 13.97 7.47 -13.16
CA THR A 6 14.86 6.35 -12.83
C THR A 6 14.63 5.86 -11.40
N ALA A 7 14.48 6.79 -10.44
CA ALA A 7 14.27 6.44 -9.05
C ALA A 7 12.90 5.77 -8.82
N SER A 8 11.86 6.11 -9.58
CA SER A 8 10.51 5.52 -9.47
C SER A 8 10.36 4.20 -10.25
N PHE A 9 11.04 4.01 -11.38
CA PHE A 9 11.05 2.72 -12.08
C PHE A 9 11.94 1.67 -11.39
N SER A 10 13.15 2.02 -10.97
CA SER A 10 14.04 1.09 -10.21
C SER A 10 13.35 0.60 -8.95
N ALA A 11 12.69 1.54 -8.28
CA ALA A 11 11.75 1.30 -7.21
C ALA A 11 10.66 0.27 -7.54
N GLY A 12 9.90 0.52 -8.61
CA GLY A 12 8.86 -0.39 -9.08
C GLY A 12 9.39 -1.81 -9.32
N VAL A 13 10.56 -1.95 -9.92
CA VAL A 13 11.21 -3.25 -10.16
C VAL A 13 11.55 -3.95 -8.83
N VAL A 14 12.20 -3.25 -7.90
CA VAL A 14 12.54 -3.81 -6.57
C VAL A 14 11.28 -4.25 -5.83
N LEU A 15 10.24 -3.41 -5.83
CA LEU A 15 8.95 -3.72 -5.20
C LEU A 15 8.26 -4.92 -5.87
N ALA A 16 8.34 -5.04 -7.20
CA ALA A 16 7.79 -6.17 -7.93
C ALA A 16 8.51 -7.48 -7.56
N ILE A 17 9.85 -7.46 -7.47
CA ILE A 17 10.65 -8.62 -7.03
C ILE A 17 10.27 -9.03 -5.61
N ILE A 18 10.24 -8.07 -4.67
CA ILE A 18 9.83 -8.30 -3.29
C ILE A 18 8.39 -8.83 -3.25
N GLY A 19 7.48 -8.27 -4.05
CA GLY A 19 6.09 -8.68 -4.13
C GLY A 19 5.91 -10.11 -4.62
N VAL A 20 6.58 -10.50 -5.70
CA VAL A 20 6.55 -11.89 -6.20
C VAL A 20 7.15 -12.85 -5.16
N ALA A 21 8.26 -12.48 -4.52
CA ALA A 21 8.88 -13.29 -3.47
C ALA A 21 7.97 -13.43 -2.22
N THR A 22 7.26 -12.36 -1.86
CA THR A 22 6.27 -12.33 -0.77
C THR A 22 5.06 -13.20 -1.10
N PHE A 23 4.52 -13.08 -2.31
CA PHE A 23 3.33 -13.82 -2.75
C PHE A 23 3.58 -15.33 -2.80
N LYS A 24 4.79 -15.76 -3.17
CA LYS A 24 5.20 -17.18 -3.14
C LYS A 24 5.16 -17.81 -1.73
N LYS A 25 5.09 -17.01 -0.67
CA LYS A 25 5.01 -17.46 0.73
C LYS A 25 3.58 -17.64 1.24
N VAL A 26 2.57 -17.30 0.44
CA VAL A 26 1.16 -17.46 0.81
C VAL A 26 0.84 -18.95 0.99
N LYS A 27 0.29 -19.29 2.16
CA LYS A 27 -0.20 -20.64 2.50
C LYS A 27 -1.71 -20.71 2.71
N HIS A 28 -2.33 -19.56 3.02
CA HIS A 28 -3.75 -19.45 3.29
C HIS A 28 -4.36 -18.24 2.59
N SER A 29 -5.64 -18.31 2.21
CA SER A 29 -6.33 -17.27 1.44
C SER A 29 -6.31 -15.91 2.15
N SER A 30 -6.40 -15.91 3.48
CA SER A 30 -6.35 -14.69 4.29
C SER A 30 -5.05 -13.89 4.13
N GLN A 31 -3.97 -14.52 3.70
CA GLN A 31 -2.65 -13.90 3.55
C GLN A 31 -2.49 -13.18 2.21
N ILE A 32 -3.35 -13.46 1.21
CA ILE A 32 -3.22 -12.96 -0.16
C ILE A 32 -3.17 -11.43 -0.18
N MET A 33 -4.13 -10.76 0.47
CA MET A 33 -4.21 -9.30 0.45
C MET A 33 -2.99 -8.65 1.11
N PHE A 34 -2.51 -9.20 2.21
CA PHE A 34 -1.31 -8.72 2.89
C PHE A 34 -0.05 -8.93 2.02
N ALA A 35 0.07 -10.10 1.40
CA ALA A 35 1.20 -10.44 0.54
C ALA A 35 1.23 -9.64 -0.78
N ALA A 36 0.08 -9.12 -1.23
CA ALA A 36 -0.03 -8.30 -2.44
C ALA A 36 0.43 -6.84 -2.26
N ILE A 37 0.62 -6.37 -1.02
CA ILE A 37 0.98 -4.97 -0.71
C ILE A 37 2.19 -4.48 -1.55
N PRO A 38 3.32 -5.21 -1.65
CA PRO A 38 4.46 -4.73 -2.44
C PRO A 38 4.18 -4.64 -3.93
N LEU A 39 3.31 -5.50 -4.47
CA LEU A 39 2.93 -5.46 -5.89
C LEU A 39 2.07 -4.22 -6.19
N ILE A 40 1.17 -3.85 -5.27
CA ILE A 40 0.38 -2.61 -5.40
C ILE A 40 1.29 -1.39 -5.38
N PHE A 41 2.26 -1.35 -4.46
CA PHE A 41 3.27 -0.30 -4.46
C PHE A 41 4.10 -0.28 -5.75
N ALA A 42 4.42 -1.43 -6.34
CA ALA A 42 5.16 -1.49 -7.61
C ALA A 42 4.38 -0.84 -8.76
N VAL A 43 3.07 -1.06 -8.83
CA VAL A 43 2.18 -0.42 -9.82
C VAL A 43 2.12 1.09 -9.57
N GLN A 44 1.90 1.51 -8.33
CA GLN A 44 1.84 2.92 -7.96
C GLN A 44 3.16 3.65 -8.27
N GLN A 45 4.32 3.02 -8.01
CA GLN A 45 5.63 3.62 -8.30
C GLN A 45 5.94 3.66 -9.80
N SER A 46 5.52 2.64 -10.55
CA SER A 46 5.62 2.68 -12.01
C SER A 46 4.76 3.80 -12.60
N ALA A 47 3.58 4.06 -12.01
CA ALA A 47 2.73 5.16 -12.43
C ALA A 47 3.38 6.54 -12.20
N GLU A 48 4.03 6.73 -11.05
CA GLU A 48 4.81 7.95 -10.78
C GLU A 48 6.02 8.09 -11.73
N GLY A 49 6.66 6.98 -12.10
CA GLY A 49 7.73 6.96 -13.11
C GLY A 49 7.27 7.48 -14.47
N VAL A 50 6.06 7.10 -14.91
CA VAL A 50 5.45 7.63 -16.15
C VAL A 50 5.13 9.13 -16.03
N LEU A 51 4.68 9.59 -14.85
CA LEU A 51 4.48 11.02 -14.61
C LEU A 51 5.77 11.81 -14.76
N TRP A 52 6.89 11.32 -14.21
CA TRP A 52 8.18 11.97 -14.39
C TRP A 52 8.60 12.13 -15.86
N LEU A 53 8.24 11.18 -16.72
CA LEU A 53 8.54 11.26 -18.16
C LEU A 53 7.57 12.15 -18.94
N SER A 54 6.31 12.24 -18.48
CA SER A 54 5.25 12.93 -19.23
C SER A 54 5.08 14.40 -18.82
N LEU A 55 5.25 14.75 -17.55
CA LEU A 55 5.07 16.11 -17.02
C LEU A 55 5.93 17.18 -17.70
N PRO A 56 7.19 16.93 -18.11
CA PRO A 56 8.01 17.95 -18.77
C PRO A 56 7.52 18.36 -20.17
N ASN A 57 6.68 17.54 -20.83
CA ASN A 57 6.25 17.79 -22.20
C ASN A 57 4.71 17.92 -22.31
N PRO A 58 4.19 19.11 -22.66
CA PRO A 58 2.75 19.35 -22.81
C PRO A 58 2.04 18.44 -23.81
N ALA A 59 2.76 17.86 -24.79
CA ALA A 59 2.20 16.93 -25.76
C ALA A 59 1.61 15.66 -25.13
N TYR A 60 2.02 15.32 -23.89
CA TYR A 60 1.56 14.13 -23.19
C TYR A 60 0.44 14.41 -22.17
N LEU A 61 -0.35 15.48 -22.35
CA LEU A 61 -1.40 15.89 -21.41
C LEU A 61 -2.35 14.73 -21.01
N ALA A 62 -2.80 13.92 -21.98
CA ALA A 62 -3.67 12.78 -21.71
C ALA A 62 -3.00 11.73 -20.80
N THR A 63 -1.71 11.47 -21.00
CA THR A 63 -0.90 10.57 -20.17
C THR A 63 -0.71 11.16 -18.78
N GLN A 64 -0.36 12.44 -18.68
CA GLN A 64 -0.20 13.14 -17.39
C GLN A 64 -1.48 13.03 -16.55
N VAL A 65 -2.64 13.32 -17.14
CA VAL A 65 -3.93 13.21 -16.47
C VAL A 65 -4.16 11.76 -16.04
N SER A 66 -4.10 10.81 -16.96
CA SER A 66 -4.40 9.39 -16.67
C SER A 66 -3.55 8.84 -15.54
N PHE A 67 -2.23 9.06 -15.58
CA PHE A 67 -1.31 8.54 -14.57
C PHE A 67 -1.38 9.30 -13.23
N THR A 68 -1.80 10.58 -13.24
CA THR A 68 -2.11 11.33 -12.02
C THR A 68 -3.27 10.69 -11.29
N TYR A 69 -4.35 10.37 -12.01
CA TYR A 69 -5.51 9.69 -11.43
C TYR A 69 -5.18 8.26 -10.96
N ILE A 70 -4.40 7.49 -11.73
CA ILE A 70 -3.96 6.16 -11.31
C ILE A 70 -3.16 6.25 -10.01
N PHE A 71 -2.16 7.12 -9.94
CA PHE A 71 -1.34 7.29 -8.73
C PHE A 71 -2.19 7.69 -7.53
N LEU A 72 -3.04 8.70 -7.67
CA LEU A 72 -3.89 9.21 -6.59
C LEU A 72 -4.97 8.22 -6.16
N PHE A 73 -5.51 7.43 -7.08
CA PHE A 73 -6.47 6.37 -6.75
C PHE A 73 -5.83 5.33 -5.82
N PHE A 74 -4.63 4.86 -6.13
CA PHE A 74 -3.92 3.96 -5.23
C PHE A 74 -3.59 4.65 -3.90
N ALA A 75 -3.03 5.86 -3.95
CA ALA A 75 -2.61 6.62 -2.79
C ALA A 75 -3.75 6.93 -1.81
N GLN A 76 -4.93 7.32 -2.31
CA GLN A 76 -6.01 7.86 -1.49
C GLN A 76 -7.20 6.91 -1.31
N VAL A 77 -7.50 6.07 -2.30
CA VAL A 77 -8.69 5.21 -2.27
C VAL A 77 -8.33 3.80 -1.87
N VAL A 78 -7.29 3.22 -2.49
CA VAL A 78 -6.94 1.82 -2.28
C VAL A 78 -6.38 1.57 -0.89
N TRP A 79 -5.35 2.30 -0.45
CA TRP A 79 -4.69 2.04 0.84
C TRP A 79 -5.59 2.06 2.10
N PRO A 80 -6.48 3.04 2.30
CA PRO A 80 -7.31 3.07 3.50
C PRO A 80 -8.33 1.93 3.54
N ILE A 81 -8.64 1.31 2.41
CA ILE A 81 -9.48 0.11 2.36
C ILE A 81 -8.62 -1.16 2.48
N TRP A 82 -7.53 -1.22 1.70
CA TRP A 82 -6.71 -2.41 1.54
C TRP A 82 -6.01 -2.82 2.83
N VAL A 83 -5.40 -1.85 3.55
CA VAL A 83 -4.65 -2.12 4.78
C VAL A 83 -5.54 -2.74 5.86
N PRO A 84 -6.65 -2.10 6.30
CA PRO A 84 -7.45 -2.67 7.37
C PRO A 84 -8.13 -3.98 6.98
N VAL A 85 -8.50 -4.16 5.70
CA VAL A 85 -9.05 -5.46 5.24
C VAL A 85 -7.97 -6.54 5.28
N ALA A 86 -6.76 -6.26 4.80
CA ALA A 86 -5.64 -7.21 4.85
C ALA A 86 -5.32 -7.63 6.29
N ILE A 87 -5.34 -6.70 7.25
CA ILE A 87 -5.12 -7.01 8.67
C ILE A 87 -6.31 -7.78 9.25
N LEU A 88 -7.56 -7.40 8.94
CA LEU A 88 -8.75 -8.09 9.43
C LEU A 88 -8.81 -9.55 8.98
N LEU A 89 -8.42 -9.84 7.74
CA LEU A 89 -8.37 -11.22 7.23
C LEU A 89 -7.36 -12.08 7.99
N LEU A 90 -6.29 -11.49 8.50
CA LEU A 90 -5.26 -12.19 9.29
C LEU A 90 -5.65 -12.43 10.75
N GLU A 91 -6.73 -11.81 11.23
CA GLU A 91 -7.21 -11.92 12.61
C GLU A 91 -8.17 -13.11 12.76
N GLU A 92 -8.10 -13.80 13.90
CA GLU A 92 -8.97 -14.93 14.24
C GLU A 92 -9.85 -14.64 15.45
N GLU A 93 -9.38 -13.83 16.38
CA GLU A 93 -10.02 -13.50 17.65
C GLU A 93 -11.25 -12.59 17.44
N ALA A 94 -12.38 -12.93 18.08
CA ALA A 94 -13.67 -12.31 17.81
C ALA A 94 -13.74 -10.82 18.21
N GLY A 95 -13.11 -10.44 19.32
CA GLY A 95 -13.02 -9.06 19.80
C GLY A 95 -12.24 -8.17 18.85
N ARG A 96 -11.03 -8.60 18.46
CA ARG A 96 -10.18 -7.89 17.50
C ARG A 96 -10.79 -7.85 16.11
N LYS A 97 -11.48 -8.90 15.65
CA LYS A 97 -12.29 -8.85 14.42
C LYS A 97 -13.36 -7.77 14.45
N ARG A 98 -13.99 -7.54 15.61
CA ARG A 98 -14.97 -6.44 15.77
C ARG A 98 -14.29 -5.08 15.60
N MET A 99 -13.14 -4.86 16.24
CA MET A 99 -12.37 -3.63 16.06
C MET A 99 -11.91 -3.44 14.61
N GLY A 100 -11.36 -4.49 13.98
CA GLY A 100 -10.94 -4.45 12.58
C GLY A 100 -12.09 -4.11 11.63
N ARG A 101 -13.31 -4.58 11.88
CA ARG A 101 -14.50 -4.18 11.10
C ARG A 101 -14.80 -2.67 11.20
N TYR A 102 -14.64 -2.06 12.37
CA TYR A 102 -14.80 -0.60 12.50
C TYR A 102 -13.71 0.15 11.73
N LEU A 103 -12.46 -0.34 11.74
CA LEU A 103 -11.38 0.25 10.95
C LEU A 103 -11.59 0.08 9.44
N VAL A 104 -12.10 -1.08 8.99
CA VAL A 104 -12.52 -1.29 7.60
C VAL A 104 -13.65 -0.34 7.22
N ALA A 105 -14.65 -0.15 8.08
CA ALA A 105 -15.73 0.80 7.83
C ALA A 105 -15.22 2.24 7.71
N ALA A 106 -14.33 2.67 8.60
CA ALA A 106 -13.67 3.97 8.51
C ALA A 106 -12.87 4.12 7.20
N GLY A 107 -12.13 3.07 6.83
CA GLY A 107 -11.38 2.96 5.58
C GLY A 107 -12.26 3.07 4.33
N LEU A 108 -13.40 2.39 4.32
CA LEU A 108 -14.39 2.46 3.25
C LEU A 108 -15.02 3.83 3.15
N ILE A 109 -15.43 4.43 4.27
CA ILE A 109 -16.01 5.79 4.29
C ILE A 109 -15.04 6.79 3.67
N VAL A 110 -13.78 6.77 4.12
CA VAL A 110 -12.77 7.71 3.62
C VAL A 110 -12.35 7.41 2.19
N GLY A 111 -12.24 6.13 1.80
CA GLY A 111 -11.94 5.73 0.43
C GLY A 111 -13.03 6.15 -0.56
N VAL A 112 -14.30 5.97 -0.21
CA VAL A 112 -15.45 6.43 -1.01
C VAL A 112 -15.46 7.95 -1.10
N TYR A 113 -15.21 8.65 0.01
CA TYR A 113 -15.10 10.10 0.02
C TYR A 113 -13.99 10.59 -0.91
N PHE A 114 -12.78 10.01 -0.84
CA PHE A 114 -11.69 10.39 -1.74
C PHE A 114 -11.95 10.00 -3.20
N ALA A 115 -12.60 8.86 -3.48
CA ALA A 115 -13.01 8.51 -4.83
C ALA A 115 -14.00 9.53 -5.41
N TRP A 116 -15.00 9.93 -4.62
CA TRP A 116 -15.93 10.99 -4.98
C TRP A 116 -15.21 12.32 -5.23
N CYS A 117 -14.25 12.67 -4.36
CA CYS A 117 -13.46 13.89 -4.53
C CYS A 117 -12.62 13.87 -5.81
N LEU A 118 -11.98 12.74 -6.14
CA LEU A 118 -11.22 12.59 -7.39
C LEU A 118 -12.13 12.78 -8.61
N ILE A 119 -13.38 12.30 -8.57
CA ILE A 119 -14.30 12.46 -9.70
C ILE A 119 -14.82 13.91 -9.84
N LYS A 120 -15.02 14.62 -8.73
CA LYS A 120 -15.72 15.91 -8.69
C LYS A 120 -14.81 17.13 -8.69
N TYR A 121 -13.60 17.02 -8.19
CA TYR A 121 -12.68 18.15 -8.07
C TYR A 121 -11.48 17.97 -8.99
N PRO A 122 -10.99 19.07 -9.60
CA PRO A 122 -9.81 19.01 -10.43
C PRO A 122 -8.60 18.57 -9.60
N VAL A 123 -7.79 17.68 -10.17
CA VAL A 123 -6.50 17.28 -9.64
C VAL A 123 -5.43 17.51 -10.68
N LYS A 124 -4.27 17.99 -10.24
CA LYS A 124 -3.11 18.24 -11.11
C LYS A 124 -1.84 17.74 -10.45
N ALA A 125 -0.96 17.17 -11.25
CA ALA A 125 0.41 16.87 -10.86
C ALA A 125 1.34 17.89 -11.52
N ASP A 126 2.28 18.45 -10.76
CA ASP A 126 3.29 19.38 -11.24
C ASP A 126 4.66 18.98 -10.69
N ILE A 127 5.72 19.13 -11.48
CA ILE A 127 7.09 19.01 -10.97
C ILE A 127 7.44 20.32 -10.26
N VAL A 128 7.72 20.26 -8.96
CA VAL A 128 8.17 21.40 -8.17
C VAL A 128 9.45 20.99 -7.43
N GLY A 129 10.57 21.61 -7.82
CA GLY A 129 11.90 21.21 -7.36
C GLY A 129 12.25 19.79 -7.83
N TYR A 130 12.58 18.91 -6.89
CA TYR A 130 12.89 17.50 -7.15
C TYR A 130 11.73 16.57 -6.80
N HIS A 131 10.49 17.07 -6.78
CA HIS A 131 9.33 16.29 -6.38
C HIS A 131 8.14 16.51 -7.32
N ILE A 132 7.26 15.51 -7.39
CA ILE A 132 5.93 15.67 -7.98
C ILE A 132 4.98 16.13 -6.87
N ALA A 133 4.45 17.35 -7.03
CA ALA A 133 3.41 17.89 -6.18
C ALA A 133 2.04 17.55 -6.77
N TYR A 134 1.13 17.07 -5.92
CA TYR A 134 -0.26 16.81 -6.29
C TYR A 134 -1.15 17.90 -5.68
N LYS A 135 -1.73 18.73 -6.54
CA LYS A 135 -2.69 19.76 -6.16
C LYS A 135 -4.08 19.14 -6.12
N LEU A 136 -4.69 19.20 -4.93
CA LEU A 136 -5.99 18.58 -4.62
C LEU A 136 -6.93 19.66 -4.10
N ASP A 137 -7.86 20.10 -4.95
CA ASP A 137 -8.82 21.16 -4.61
C ASP A 137 -10.05 20.60 -3.87
N PHE A 138 -9.79 19.75 -2.87
CA PHE A 138 -10.83 19.10 -2.07
C PHE A 138 -11.43 20.06 -1.03
N PRO A 139 -12.69 19.88 -0.64
CA PRO A 139 -13.36 20.78 0.30
C PRO A 139 -12.63 20.83 1.67
N PRO A 140 -12.21 22.03 2.14
CA PRO A 140 -11.36 22.15 3.34
C PRO A 140 -12.02 21.63 4.62
N SER A 141 -13.34 21.77 4.75
CA SER A 141 -14.13 21.36 5.92
C SER A 141 -14.09 19.85 6.15
N LEU A 142 -14.18 19.06 5.08
CA LEU A 142 -14.19 17.59 5.15
C LEU A 142 -12.78 16.98 5.08
N ARG A 143 -11.80 17.73 4.55
CA ARG A 143 -10.39 17.27 4.44
C ARG A 143 -9.80 16.84 5.78
N LYS A 144 -10.03 17.58 6.86
CA LYS A 144 -9.48 17.25 8.20
C LYS A 144 -9.99 15.89 8.69
N TYR A 145 -11.29 15.66 8.60
CA TYR A 145 -11.91 14.38 8.98
C TYR A 145 -11.41 13.23 8.10
N GLY A 146 -11.26 13.48 6.79
CA GLY A 146 -10.69 12.50 5.86
C GLY A 146 -9.28 12.07 6.26
N ILE A 147 -8.39 13.00 6.59
CA ILE A 147 -7.02 12.67 7.03
C ILE A 147 -7.03 11.83 8.32
N VAL A 148 -7.87 12.18 9.29
CA VAL A 148 -7.97 11.42 10.55
C VAL A 148 -8.48 10.01 10.30
N LEU A 149 -9.57 9.85 9.55
CA LEU A 149 -10.11 8.52 9.22
C LEU A 149 -9.11 7.68 8.42
N TYR A 150 -8.40 8.31 7.49
CA TYR A 150 -7.35 7.66 6.71
C TYR A 150 -6.21 7.17 7.61
N ALA A 151 -5.73 8.00 8.55
CA ALA A 151 -4.68 7.63 9.48
C ALA A 151 -5.14 6.50 10.42
N LEU A 152 -6.38 6.55 10.92
CA LEU A 152 -6.95 5.45 11.70
C LEU A 152 -7.00 4.14 10.90
N ALA A 153 -7.44 4.19 9.65
CA ALA A 153 -7.53 3.00 8.81
C ALA A 153 -6.15 2.40 8.47
N THR A 154 -5.16 3.24 8.16
CA THR A 154 -3.86 2.79 7.63
C THR A 154 -2.78 2.61 8.69
N VAL A 155 -2.70 3.52 9.67
CA VAL A 155 -1.63 3.54 10.68
C VAL A 155 -2.02 2.74 11.92
N VAL A 156 -3.27 2.89 12.36
CA VAL A 156 -3.72 2.28 13.62
C VAL A 156 -4.05 0.80 13.43
N SER A 157 -4.53 0.38 12.25
CA SER A 157 -4.91 -1.02 11.99
C SER A 157 -3.81 -2.05 12.26
N PRO A 158 -2.54 -1.87 11.84
CA PRO A 158 -1.47 -2.81 12.14
C PRO A 158 -1.23 -3.05 13.64
N PHE A 159 -1.48 -2.06 14.51
CA PHE A 159 -1.24 -2.21 15.95
C PHE A 159 -2.24 -3.15 16.64
N PHE A 160 -3.39 -3.40 16.02
CA PHE A 160 -4.41 -4.31 16.54
C PHE A 160 -4.21 -5.77 16.11
N SER A 161 -3.18 -6.06 15.30
CA SER A 161 -2.89 -7.41 14.83
C SER A 161 -2.33 -8.32 15.94
N PRO A 162 -2.68 -9.62 15.98
CA PRO A 162 -2.15 -10.56 16.96
C PRO A 162 -0.71 -10.99 16.63
N ILE A 163 -0.27 -10.72 15.39
CA ILE A 163 1.05 -11.11 14.91
C ILE A 163 2.08 -10.12 15.47
N LYS A 164 2.95 -10.62 16.35
CA LYS A 164 3.99 -9.88 17.08
C LYS A 164 4.93 -9.02 16.22
N ARG A 165 4.93 -9.13 14.90
CA ARG A 165 5.75 -8.31 14.01
C ARG A 165 4.96 -7.27 13.20
N ILE A 166 3.64 -7.37 13.13
CA ILE A 166 2.82 -6.42 12.37
C ILE A 166 2.80 -5.03 13.04
N TRP A 167 3.00 -4.92 14.36
CA TRP A 167 3.15 -3.60 15.00
C TRP A 167 4.37 -2.82 14.48
N MET A 168 5.45 -3.50 14.07
CA MET A 168 6.61 -2.84 13.45
C MET A 168 6.25 -2.22 12.09
N LEU A 169 5.30 -2.83 11.36
CA LEU A 169 4.74 -2.25 10.15
C LEU A 169 3.99 -0.95 10.47
N GLY A 170 3.13 -0.97 11.50
CA GLY A 170 2.43 0.23 11.97
C GLY A 170 3.40 1.33 12.38
N LEU A 171 4.47 0.99 13.10
CA LEU A 171 5.51 1.94 13.50
C LEU A 171 6.27 2.51 12.29
N ALA A 172 6.63 1.67 11.32
CA ALA A 172 7.29 2.12 10.08
C ALA A 172 6.41 3.07 9.27
N ILE A 173 5.10 2.77 9.18
CA ILE A 173 4.10 3.63 8.52
C ILE A 173 3.94 4.96 9.28
N LEU A 174 3.88 4.93 10.62
CA LEU A 174 3.75 6.13 11.44
C LEU A 174 4.99 7.03 11.34
N ILE A 175 6.18 6.45 11.49
CA ILE A 175 7.45 7.20 11.41
C ILE A 175 7.62 7.80 10.01
N SER A 176 7.36 7.03 8.96
CA SER A 176 7.43 7.55 7.58
C SER A 176 6.44 8.68 7.33
N TYR A 177 5.22 8.59 7.89
CA TYR A 177 4.24 9.67 7.81
C TYR A 177 4.71 10.92 8.55
N ILE A 178 5.21 10.80 9.79
CA ILE A 178 5.71 11.93 10.59
C ILE A 178 6.88 12.62 9.88
N ILE A 179 7.85 11.86 9.38
CA ILE A 179 8.98 12.41 8.62
C ILE A 179 8.48 13.14 7.37
N SER A 180 7.54 12.55 6.63
CA SER A 180 6.98 13.19 5.43
C SER A 180 6.23 14.48 5.77
N ALA A 181 5.47 14.49 6.87
CA ALA A 181 4.71 15.66 7.32
C ALA A 181 5.61 16.80 7.81
N MET A 182 6.70 16.50 8.53
CA MET A 182 7.60 17.52 9.08
C MET A 182 8.51 18.16 8.02
N PHE A 183 8.98 17.38 7.04
CA PHE A 183 10.00 17.85 6.09
C PHE A 183 9.45 18.15 4.70
N TYR A 184 8.25 17.64 4.35
CA TYR A 184 7.74 17.65 2.97
C TYR A 184 6.23 17.92 2.90
N GLU A 185 5.72 18.92 3.63
CA GLU A 185 4.28 19.20 3.77
C GLU A 185 3.53 19.32 2.42
N HIS A 186 4.16 19.89 1.39
CA HIS A 186 3.59 20.02 0.04
C HIS A 186 3.73 18.76 -0.85
N TYR A 187 4.53 17.77 -0.43
CA TYR A 187 4.89 16.59 -1.22
C TYR A 187 4.60 15.27 -0.47
N ILE A 188 3.83 15.32 0.63
CA ILE A 188 3.56 14.19 1.53
C ILE A 188 3.17 12.93 0.75
N LEU A 189 2.29 13.04 -0.25
CA LEU A 189 1.83 11.87 -1.00
C LEU A 189 2.93 11.16 -1.79
N SER A 190 3.81 11.93 -2.45
CA SER A 190 4.94 11.37 -3.18
C SER A 190 5.97 10.83 -2.19
N VAL A 191 6.43 11.64 -1.25
CA VAL A 191 7.49 11.27 -0.30
C VAL A 191 7.09 10.13 0.61
N TRP A 192 5.84 10.04 1.05
CA TRP A 192 5.42 8.94 1.89
C TRP A 192 5.49 7.59 1.15
N CYS A 193 5.22 7.60 -0.16
CA CYS A 193 5.38 6.43 -1.02
C CYS A 193 6.85 6.03 -1.21
N PHE A 194 7.83 6.90 -0.93
CA PHE A 194 9.25 6.54 -0.91
C PHE A 194 9.54 5.41 0.08
N PHE A 195 8.85 5.43 1.22
CA PHE A 195 9.02 4.44 2.28
C PHE A 195 8.37 3.09 1.93
N ALA A 196 7.70 2.96 0.79
CA ALA A 196 7.10 1.72 0.30
C ALA A 196 8.10 0.56 0.22
N SER A 197 9.37 0.81 -0.14
CA SER A 197 10.40 -0.24 -0.12
C SER A 197 10.61 -0.82 1.28
N ILE A 198 10.76 0.04 2.28
CA ILE A 198 11.01 -0.36 3.68
C ILE A 198 9.80 -1.11 4.21
N ILE A 199 8.60 -0.58 3.97
CA ILE A 199 7.31 -1.21 4.32
C ILE A 199 7.20 -2.58 3.64
N SER A 200 7.57 -2.70 2.35
CA SER A 200 7.50 -3.95 1.60
C SER A 200 8.50 -5.00 2.08
N ILE A 201 9.70 -4.59 2.50
CA ILE A 201 10.67 -5.49 3.14
C ILE A 201 10.10 -6.01 4.48
N ALA A 202 9.46 -5.15 5.27
CA ALA A 202 8.81 -5.57 6.51
C ALA A 202 7.68 -6.58 6.24
N VAL A 203 6.83 -6.33 5.23
CA VAL A 203 5.79 -7.28 4.78
C VAL A 203 6.40 -8.62 4.37
N TYR A 204 7.48 -8.63 3.59
CA TYR A 204 8.19 -9.86 3.21
C TYR A 204 8.74 -10.63 4.41
N ALA A 205 9.31 -9.93 5.38
CA ALA A 205 9.84 -10.53 6.61
C ALA A 205 8.73 -11.15 7.46
N ILE A 206 7.58 -10.48 7.60
CA ILE A 206 6.40 -10.98 8.30
C ILE A 206 5.85 -12.23 7.60
N MET A 207 5.70 -12.20 6.27
CA MET A 207 5.25 -13.36 5.49
C MET A 207 6.21 -14.54 5.59
N THR A 208 7.52 -14.28 5.68
CA THR A 208 8.53 -15.33 5.90
C THR A 208 8.41 -15.98 7.27
N GLU A 209 8.14 -15.21 8.31
CA GLU A 209 7.90 -15.77 9.64
C GLU A 209 6.60 -16.58 9.69
N MET A 210 5.53 -16.09 9.05
CA MET A 210 4.26 -16.81 8.95
C MET A 210 4.41 -18.15 8.22
N ASP A 211 5.11 -18.17 7.08
CA ASP A 211 5.46 -19.39 6.32
C ASP A 211 6.26 -20.40 7.15
N ARG A 212 7.24 -19.92 7.92
CA ARG A 212 8.04 -20.75 8.83
C ARG A 212 7.18 -21.34 9.95
N ASN A 213 6.33 -20.54 10.58
CA ASN A 213 5.46 -20.99 11.67
C ASN A 213 4.41 -22.00 11.16
N TYR A 214 3.91 -21.81 9.94
CA TYR A 214 3.04 -22.77 9.26
C TYR A 214 3.73 -24.10 9.01
N THR A 215 4.93 -24.08 8.42
CA THR A 215 5.71 -25.30 8.16
C THR A 215 6.08 -26.03 9.45
N ALA A 216 6.27 -25.30 10.55
CA ALA A 216 6.57 -25.87 11.87
C ALA A 216 5.32 -26.38 12.64
N GLY A 217 4.11 -26.33 12.06
CA GLY A 217 2.87 -26.75 12.73
C GLY A 217 2.44 -25.83 13.90
N LYS A 218 3.00 -24.62 13.98
CA LYS A 218 2.73 -23.61 15.03
C LYS A 218 1.83 -22.47 14.53
N SER A 219 1.22 -22.63 13.36
CA SER A 219 0.39 -21.60 12.74
C SER A 219 -0.92 -21.44 13.49
N LEU A 220 -1.33 -20.19 13.73
CA LEU A 220 -2.69 -19.86 14.17
C LEU A 220 -3.73 -20.25 13.09
N TYR A 221 -3.36 -20.16 11.81
CA TYR A 221 -4.27 -20.44 10.69
C TYR A 221 -4.60 -21.93 10.55
N ALA A 222 -5.88 -22.26 10.78
CA ALA A 222 -6.44 -23.58 10.54
C ALA A 222 -6.88 -23.74 9.06
N ALA A 223 -6.39 -24.82 8.44
CA ALA A 223 -6.65 -25.36 7.09
C ALA A 223 -5.88 -24.72 5.89
N PRO A 224 -5.25 -25.55 5.01
CA PRO A 224 -4.63 -25.10 3.76
C PRO A 224 -5.66 -24.78 2.66
N MET A 225 -5.33 -23.82 1.78
CA MET A 225 -5.86 -23.84 0.41
C MET A 225 -5.19 -24.98 -0.38
N PRO A 226 -5.86 -25.59 -1.37
CA PRO A 226 -5.19 -26.46 -2.33
C PRO A 226 -4.18 -25.62 -3.10
N VAL A 227 -2.91 -25.71 -2.72
CA VAL A 227 -1.80 -25.10 -3.42
C VAL A 227 -1.77 -25.70 -4.83
N PHE A 228 -1.73 -24.85 -5.86
CA PHE A 228 -1.32 -25.25 -7.21
C PHE A 228 0.04 -25.94 -7.10
N LYS A 229 0.02 -27.27 -7.03
CA LYS A 229 1.23 -28.09 -7.13
C LYS A 229 1.75 -27.87 -8.54
N VAL A 230 2.72 -26.96 -8.69
CA VAL A 230 3.63 -27.01 -9.83
C VAL A 230 4.41 -28.30 -9.65
N GLN A 231 3.91 -29.35 -10.29
CA GLN A 231 4.51 -30.67 -10.34
C GLN A 231 5.90 -30.49 -10.94
N LYS A 232 6.94 -30.44 -10.09
CA LYS A 232 8.31 -30.67 -10.51
C LYS A 232 8.36 -32.11 -11.03
N LEU A 233 8.13 -32.27 -12.33
CA LEU A 233 8.55 -33.44 -13.09
C LEU A 233 10.09 -33.50 -12.97
N LYS A 234 10.57 -34.17 -11.92
CA LYS A 234 11.91 -34.75 -11.92
C LYS A 234 11.88 -35.83 -13.00
N ASN A 235 12.39 -35.49 -14.18
CA ASN A 235 12.80 -36.49 -15.15
C ASN A 235 13.86 -37.39 -14.49
N LYS A 236 13.42 -38.57 -14.07
CA LYS A 236 14.26 -39.76 -14.06
C LYS A 236 14.15 -40.35 -15.47
N LYS A 237 15.16 -40.11 -16.30
CA LYS A 237 15.78 -41.03 -17.24
C LYS A 237 16.92 -40.29 -17.92
#